data_AF-A0A533RKD6-F1
#
_entry.id   AF-A0A533RKD6-F1
#
_cell.length_a   1.000
_cell.length_b   1.000
_cell.length_c   1.000
_cell.angle_alpha   90.00
_cell.angle_beta   90.00
_cell.angle_gamma   90.00
#
_symmetry.space_group_name_H-M   'P 1'
#
loop_
_entity.id
_entity.type
_entity.pdbx_description
1 polymer ?
#
loop_
_entity_poly.entity_id
_entity_poly.type
_entity_poly.pdbx_seq_one_letter_code
_entity_poly.pdbx_strand_id
1 'polypeptide(L)' 'MRMTRLGKNEITGGEILSADEVMERFDAVSMGDLRRVSADVLSADKALAVIGPFTTERLEPLVR' A
#
# COMPACT_ATOMS: atom_id res chain seq x y z
N MET A 1 12.51 1.56 18.96
CA MET A 1 11.99 1.62 17.57
C MET A 1 12.43 2.88 16.78
N ARG A 2 13.59 3.50 17.05
CA ARG A 2 14.12 4.60 16.22
C ARG A 2 15.15 4.13 15.18
N MET A 3 15.93 3.09 15.50
CA MET A 3 16.99 2.57 14.61
C MET A 3 16.49 1.78 13.39
N THR A 4 15.39 1.03 13.48
CA THR A 4 14.89 0.23 12.34
C THR A 4 14.40 1.10 11.17
N ARG A 5 13.86 2.28 11.45
CA ARG A 5 13.39 3.22 10.41
C ARG A 5 14.55 3.97 9.75
N LEU A 6 15.52 4.42 10.54
CA LEU A 6 16.72 5.11 10.04
C LEU A 6 17.62 4.15 9.23
N GLY A 7 17.90 2.95 9.73
CA GLY A 7 18.73 1.98 9.01
C GLY A 7 18.10 1.49 7.71
N LYS A 8 16.77 1.38 7.64
CA LYS A 8 16.08 1.01 6.40
C LYS A 8 16.11 2.13 5.35
N ASN A 9 15.94 3.38 5.78
CA ASN A 9 15.94 4.51 4.87
C ASN A 9 17.33 4.77 4.27
N GLU A 10 18.40 4.63 5.05
CA GLU A 10 19.78 4.83 4.56
C GLU A 10 20.24 3.76 3.57
N ILE A 11 19.78 2.52 3.74
CA ILE A 11 20.14 1.39 2.88
C ILE A 11 19.32 1.39 1.56
N THR A 12 18.13 2.01 1.55
CA THR A 12 17.24 2.01 0.38
C THR A 12 17.45 3.18 -0.58
N GLY A 13 18.33 4.15 -0.23
CA GLY A 13 18.56 5.35 -1.04
C GLY A 13 17.34 6.27 -1.13
N GLY A 14 16.39 6.12 -0.19
CA GLY A 14 15.19 6.94 -0.12
C GLY A 14 15.44 8.26 0.60
N GLU A 15 14.60 9.26 0.32
CA GLU A 15 14.61 10.54 1.00
C GLU A 15 14.40 10.38 2.52
N ILE A 16 15.26 11.02 3.32
CA ILE A 16 15.15 11.03 4.78
C ILE A 16 14.28 12.22 5.18
N LEU A 17 13.01 11.96 5.47
CA LEU A 17 12.08 12.99 5.94
C LEU A 17 12.12 13.12 7.47
N SER A 18 12.07 14.37 7.94
CA SER A 18 11.71 14.70 9.30
C SER A 18 10.26 14.33 9.61
N ALA A 19 9.88 14.37 10.90
CA ALA A 19 8.50 14.08 11.29
C ALA A 19 7.51 15.12 10.73
N ASP A 20 7.89 16.39 10.70
CA ASP A 20 7.04 17.48 10.24
C ASP A 20 6.80 17.40 8.72
N GLU A 21 7.81 17.06 7.93
CA GLU A 21 7.68 16.86 6.48
C GLU A 21 6.77 15.67 6.14
N VAL A 22 6.77 14.62 6.95
CA VAL A 22 5.82 13.50 6.79
C VAL A 22 4.38 13.96 7.05
N MET A 23 4.17 14.78 8.08
CA MET A 23 2.84 15.33 8.40
C MET A 23 2.34 16.25 7.29
N GLU A 24 3.18 17.16 6.79
CA GLU A 24 2.84 18.07 5.70
C GLU A 24 2.42 17.30 4.43
N ARG A 25 3.15 16.24 4.07
CA ARG A 25 2.79 15.38 2.93
C ARG A 25 1.47 14.66 3.13
N PHE A 26 1.16 14.25 4.35
CA PHE A 26 -0.11 13.60 4.67
C PHE A 26 -1.27 14.59 4.52
N ASP A 27 -1.13 15.80 5.06
CA ASP A 27 -2.15 16.85 5.00
C ASP A 27 -2.38 17.36 3.57
N ALA A 28 -1.38 17.26 2.70
CA ALA A 28 -1.47 17.62 1.29
C ALA A 28 -2.30 16.64 0.43
N VAL A 29 -2.66 15.46 0.95
CA VAL A 29 -3.40 14.45 0.19
C VAL A 29 -4.82 14.92 -0.13
N SER A 30 -5.14 15.03 -1.43
CA SER A 30 -6.46 15.45 -1.88
C SER A 30 -7.39 14.26 -2.19
N MET A 31 -8.69 14.53 -2.28
CA MET A 31 -9.66 13.56 -2.80
C MET A 31 -9.41 13.19 -4.28
N GLY A 32 -8.72 14.05 -5.04
CA GLY A 32 -8.30 13.75 -6.41
C GLY A 32 -7.21 12.68 -6.43
N ASP A 33 -6.24 12.77 -5.51
CA ASP A 33 -5.18 11.77 -5.35
C ASP A 33 -5.75 10.42 -4.94
N LEU A 34 -6.70 10.41 -4.00
CA LEU A 34 -7.39 9.19 -3.61
C LEU A 34 -8.11 8.53 -4.78
N ARG A 35 -8.84 9.30 -5.60
CA ARG A 35 -9.52 8.76 -6.79
C ARG A 35 -8.53 8.23 -7.82
N ARG A 36 -7.45 8.95 -8.08
CA ARG A 36 -6.40 8.54 -9.02
C ARG A 36 -5.73 7.24 -8.59
N VAL A 37 -5.27 7.17 -7.34
CA VAL A 37 -4.59 5.99 -6.79
C VAL A 37 -5.54 4.80 -6.68
N SER A 38 -6.77 5.01 -6.24
CA SER A 38 -7.74 3.90 -6.16
C SER A 38 -8.12 3.37 -7.53
N ALA A 39 -8.29 4.22 -8.55
CA ALA A 39 -8.53 3.76 -9.91
C ALA A 39 -7.36 2.90 -10.43
N ASP A 40 -6.12 3.32 -10.17
CA ASP A 40 -4.92 2.58 -10.59
C ASP A 40 -4.78 1.24 -9.84
N VAL A 41 -4.78 1.28 -8.51
CA VAL A 41 -4.53 0.09 -7.67
C VAL A 41 -5.68 -0.91 -7.73
N LEU A 42 -6.94 -0.47 -7.73
CA LEU A 42 -8.08 -1.38 -7.69
C LEU A 42 -8.44 -1.98 -9.05
N SER A 43 -7.92 -1.40 -10.14
CA SER A 43 -8.09 -1.94 -11.50
C SER A 43 -7.05 -3.02 -11.85
N ALA A 44 -5.99 -3.15 -11.07
CA ALA A 44 -4.99 -4.19 -11.27
C ALA A 44 -5.53 -5.61 -10.99
N ASP A 45 -4.93 -6.59 -11.67
CA ASP A 45 -5.23 -8.01 -11.45
C ASP A 45 -5.00 -8.41 -9.98
N LYS A 46 -5.98 -9.12 -9.42
CA LYS A 46 -5.98 -9.48 -8.00
C LYS A 46 -5.32 -10.84 -7.81
N ALA A 47 -4.51 -10.96 -6.76
CA ALA A 47 -3.97 -12.23 -6.31
C ALA A 47 -4.67 -12.69 -5.02
N LEU A 48 -5.22 -13.91 -5.02
CA LEU A 48 -5.86 -14.52 -3.87
C LEU A 48 -5.11 -15.78 -3.43
N ALA A 49 -4.75 -15.86 -2.14
CA ALA A 49 -4.15 -17.04 -1.52
C ALA A 49 -5.06 -17.58 -0.42
N VAL A 50 -5.36 -18.89 -0.45
CA VAL A 50 -6.28 -19.55 0.49
C VAL A 50 -5.65 -20.86 0.99
N ILE A 51 -5.84 -21.18 2.27
CA ILE A 51 -5.35 -22.42 2.91
C ILE A 51 -6.50 -23.08 3.67
N GLY A 52 -6.74 -24.36 3.42
CA GLY A 52 -7.80 -25.16 4.08
C GLY A 52 -8.72 -25.87 3.08
N PRO A 53 -9.83 -26.49 3.53
CA PRO A 53 -10.81 -27.07 2.65
C PRO A 53 -11.70 -25.98 2.04
N PHE A 54 -11.64 -25.82 0.72
CA PHE A 54 -12.50 -24.90 -0.03
C PHE A 54 -12.82 -25.50 -1.41
N THR A 55 -13.89 -25.01 -2.02
CA THR A 55 -14.24 -25.33 -3.40
C THR A 55 -14.04 -24.10 -4.27
N THR A 56 -13.64 -24.29 -5.53
CA THR A 56 -13.29 -23.21 -6.45
C THR A 56 -14.45 -22.24 -6.66
N GLU A 57 -15.69 -22.74 -6.68
CA GLU A 57 -16.91 -21.95 -6.93
C GLU A 57 -17.16 -20.89 -5.84
N ARG A 58 -16.66 -21.12 -4.62
CA ARG A 58 -16.74 -20.14 -3.53
C ARG A 58 -15.69 -19.03 -3.64
N LEU A 59 -14.64 -19.24 -4.43
CA LEU A 59 -13.51 -18.32 -4.58
C LEU A 59 -13.58 -17.50 -5.85
N GLU A 60 -14.22 -17.99 -6.91
CA GLU A 60 -14.35 -17.29 -8.20
C GLU A 60 -14.85 -15.83 -8.10
N PRO A 61 -15.81 -15.47 -7.23
CA PRO A 61 -16.24 -14.08 -7.10
C PRO A 61 -15.17 -13.14 -6.51
N LEU A 62 -14.15 -13.67 -5.84
CA LEU A 62 -13.14 -12.90 -5.10
C LEU A 62 -11.86 -12.62 -5.91
N VAL A 63 -11.69 -13.31 -7.05
CA VAL A 63 -10.51 -13.16 -7.92
C VAL A 63 -10.83 -12.37 -9.20
N ARG A 64 -12.04 -11.81 -9.31
CA ARG A 64 -12.45 -10.91 -10.40
C ARG A 64 -12.01 -9.47 -10.17
#